data_AF-A0A919FU79-F1
#
_entry.id   AF-A0A919FU79-F1
#
_cell.length_a   1.000
_cell.length_b   1.000
_cell.length_c   1.000
_cell.angle_alpha   90.00
_cell.angle_beta   90.00
_cell.angle_gamma   90.00
#
_symmetry.space_group_name_H-M   'P 1'
#
loop_
_entity.id
_entity.type
_entity.pdbx_description
1 polymer ?
#
loop_
_entity_poly.entity_id
_entity_poly.type
_entity_poly.pdbx_seq_one_letter_code
_entity_poly.pdbx_strand_id
1 'polypeptide(L)'
;MRGATWKQLAAEGASVWLDGSVRPPAGSGGAAPGGPGRATAPRTAEQLVAGGWVTGLVLGPEALADSVVLPSQRALLRDLASLEVSPQGAVRRLSAHRAREACDLLGRVYEETGGRDGYVSVDLPVWSPADPAVLLAEARTLWWLVDRPNLLVRIPATEAGLAAIVGCLADGIGVDVAPLVTVESYRQVLEAFDEGLERARAAGRRLDRIAALTSFAVRKVDTEVDARLAALPGANSAALRGRTGPALARVVYRLREEHLDRARWRSLAAAGARPHRLAWLACGAPPGPAADQAGAGAGGRYLGALLAEGVVHVLPPDLLAGLEEEVPLFGDMLSGRYVSAQRDLEGLVAAGVPLAEVTDELGVRYPADFARAWSRLLAATAAGLRPAEG
;
A
#
# COMPACT_ATOMS: atom_id res chain seq x y z
N MET A 1 -22.19 -13.77 4.26
CA MET A 1 -22.02 -13.12 5.58
C MET A 1 -20.53 -12.99 5.86
N ARG A 2 -20.06 -11.88 6.46
CA ARG A 2 -18.65 -11.76 6.90
C ARG A 2 -18.33 -12.85 7.92
N GLY A 3 -17.27 -13.63 7.69
CA GLY A 3 -16.74 -14.60 8.65
C GLY A 3 -16.28 -13.95 9.96
N ALA A 4 -16.09 -14.74 11.02
CA ALA A 4 -15.75 -14.24 12.37
C ALA A 4 -14.47 -13.38 12.37
N THR A 5 -13.43 -13.82 11.66
CA THR A 5 -12.16 -13.08 11.49
C THR A 5 -12.37 -11.65 10.99
N TRP A 6 -13.20 -11.44 9.96
CA TRP A 6 -13.43 -10.11 9.39
C TRP A 6 -14.18 -9.16 10.32
N LYS A 7 -15.09 -9.69 11.14
CA LYS A 7 -15.77 -8.91 12.18
C LYS A 7 -14.79 -8.53 13.29
N GLN A 8 -13.92 -9.45 13.68
CA GLN A 8 -12.92 -9.21 14.70
C GLN A 8 -11.87 -8.19 14.23
N LEU A 9 -11.37 -8.25 12.98
CA LEU A 9 -10.47 -7.21 12.43
C LEU A 9 -11.07 -5.81 12.54
N ALA A 10 -12.33 -5.66 12.14
CA ALA A 10 -13.03 -4.40 12.24
C ALA A 10 -13.22 -3.94 13.70
N ALA A 11 -13.46 -4.88 14.63
CA ALA A 11 -13.59 -4.60 16.05
C ALA A 11 -12.26 -4.15 16.70
N GLU A 12 -11.13 -4.69 16.25
CA GLU A 12 -9.77 -4.26 16.64
C GLU A 12 -9.35 -2.95 15.96
N GLY A 13 -10.23 -2.35 15.14
CA GLY A 13 -9.98 -1.08 14.46
C GLY A 13 -9.04 -1.16 13.27
N ALA A 14 -8.75 -2.36 12.78
CA ALA A 14 -7.95 -2.62 11.58
C ALA A 14 -8.83 -2.66 10.33
N SER A 15 -8.27 -2.21 9.20
CA SER A 15 -8.95 -2.27 7.89
C SER A 15 -8.17 -3.15 6.92
N VAL A 16 -8.86 -3.67 5.90
CA VAL A 16 -8.23 -4.51 4.87
C VAL A 16 -8.46 -3.89 3.50
N TRP A 17 -7.36 -3.66 2.80
CA TRP A 17 -7.33 -3.07 1.47
C TRP A 17 -6.84 -4.12 0.47
N LEU A 18 -7.33 -4.02 -0.76
CA LEU A 18 -6.88 -4.86 -1.85
C LEU A 18 -5.67 -4.23 -2.56
N ASP A 19 -4.61 -5.02 -2.74
CA ASP A 19 -3.45 -4.69 -3.57
C ASP A 19 -3.76 -5.00 -5.04
N GLY A 20 -4.14 -3.98 -5.81
CA GLY A 20 -4.38 -4.07 -7.24
C GLY A 20 -5.83 -4.26 -7.65
N SER A 21 -6.03 -4.78 -8.87
CA SER A 21 -7.36 -4.96 -9.47
C SER A 21 -7.79 -6.42 -9.39
N VAL A 22 -9.09 -6.69 -9.15
CA VAL A 22 -9.60 -8.05 -9.35
C VAL A 22 -10.17 -8.21 -10.75
N ARG A 23 -9.29 -8.52 -11.69
CA ARG A 23 -9.60 -9.44 -12.77
C ARG A 23 -8.32 -10.21 -13.08
N PRO A 24 -8.31 -11.55 -13.08
CA PRO A 24 -7.14 -12.27 -13.58
C PRO A 24 -6.97 -11.91 -15.06
N PRO A 25 -5.74 -11.81 -15.58
CA PRO A 25 -5.53 -11.74 -17.02
C PRO A 25 -6.22 -12.96 -17.64
N ALA A 26 -7.05 -12.73 -18.67
CA ALA A 26 -7.61 -13.82 -19.45
C ALA A 26 -6.45 -14.58 -20.10
N GLY A 27 -6.02 -15.70 -19.50
CA GLY A 27 -4.95 -16.53 -20.08
C GLY A 27 -4.06 -17.33 -19.13
N SER A 28 -4.08 -17.17 -17.80
CA SER A 28 -3.30 -18.05 -16.91
C SER A 28 -4.06 -19.34 -16.58
N GLY A 29 -4.26 -20.18 -17.59
CA GLY A 29 -4.60 -21.59 -17.42
C GLY A 29 -3.42 -22.36 -16.86
N GLY A 30 -3.11 -22.13 -15.59
CA GLY A 30 -2.22 -22.98 -14.79
C GLY A 30 -3.06 -23.67 -13.73
N ALA A 31 -3.71 -24.78 -14.10
CA ALA A 31 -4.30 -25.66 -13.11
C ALA A 31 -3.16 -26.20 -12.22
N ALA A 32 -3.13 -25.81 -10.95
CA ALA A 32 -2.35 -26.55 -9.97
C ALA A 32 -2.95 -27.98 -9.90
N PRO A 33 -2.15 -29.05 -10.01
CA PRO A 33 -2.66 -30.41 -9.89
C PRO A 33 -2.89 -30.69 -8.40
N GLY A 34 -4.14 -30.52 -7.94
CA GLY A 34 -4.46 -30.76 -6.53
C GLY A 34 -5.95 -30.91 -6.26
N GLY A 35 -6.46 -32.16 -6.38
CA GLY A 35 -7.63 -32.69 -5.66
C GLY A 35 -9.03 -32.12 -5.96
N PRO A 36 -10.11 -32.87 -5.68
CA PRO A 36 -11.48 -32.44 -5.93
C PRO A 36 -11.95 -31.51 -4.80
N GLY A 37 -11.37 -30.31 -4.73
CA GLY A 37 -11.94 -29.16 -4.03
C GLY A 37 -12.40 -28.16 -5.08
N ARG A 38 -13.68 -27.77 -5.05
CA ARG A 38 -14.26 -26.78 -5.97
C ARG A 38 -13.44 -25.48 -5.90
N ALA A 39 -12.55 -25.25 -6.88
CA ALA A 39 -11.90 -23.95 -7.03
C ALA A 39 -12.99 -22.92 -7.40
N THR A 40 -13.46 -22.17 -6.40
CA THR A 40 -14.36 -21.05 -6.59
C THR A 40 -13.63 -19.97 -7.38
N ALA A 41 -14.29 -19.42 -8.41
CA ALA A 41 -13.71 -18.31 -9.17
C ALA A 41 -13.34 -17.14 -8.22
N PRO A 42 -12.20 -16.47 -8.43
CA PRO A 42 -11.78 -15.37 -7.56
C PRO A 42 -12.84 -14.26 -7.56
N ARG A 43 -13.18 -13.75 -6.36
CA ARG A 43 -14.18 -12.69 -6.18
C ARG A 43 -13.72 -11.37 -6.77
N THR A 44 -14.59 -10.64 -7.48
CA THR A 44 -14.28 -9.29 -7.99
C THR A 44 -14.11 -8.26 -6.87
N ALA A 45 -13.50 -7.10 -7.18
CA ALA A 45 -13.36 -6.01 -6.21
C ALA A 45 -14.73 -5.55 -5.71
N GLU A 46 -15.72 -5.48 -6.59
CA GLU A 46 -17.10 -5.15 -6.25
C GLU A 46 -17.71 -6.17 -5.28
N GLN A 47 -17.45 -7.47 -5.49
CA GLN A 47 -17.92 -8.52 -4.60
C GLN A 47 -17.24 -8.47 -3.23
N LEU A 48 -15.94 -8.17 -3.18
CA LEU A 48 -15.18 -8.01 -1.93
C LEU A 48 -15.67 -6.80 -1.13
N VAL A 49 -15.88 -5.65 -1.80
CA VAL A 49 -16.40 -4.43 -1.18
C VAL A 49 -17.85 -4.61 -0.71
N ALA A 50 -18.73 -5.14 -1.56
CA ALA A 50 -20.13 -5.39 -1.21
C ALA A 50 -20.29 -6.41 -0.08
N GLY A 51 -19.41 -7.43 -0.03
CA GLY A 51 -19.34 -8.35 1.09
C GLY A 51 -18.73 -7.74 2.36
N GLY A 52 -18.07 -6.57 2.24
CA GLY A 52 -17.36 -5.88 3.32
C GLY A 52 -16.08 -6.58 3.79
N TRP A 53 -15.42 -7.30 2.90
CA TRP A 53 -14.12 -7.95 3.13
C TRP A 53 -12.99 -6.96 2.92
N VAL A 54 -13.19 -6.00 2.02
CA VAL A 54 -12.23 -4.98 1.65
C VAL A 54 -12.88 -3.60 1.80
N THR A 55 -12.14 -2.65 2.34
CA THR A 55 -12.58 -1.28 2.60
C THR A 55 -11.68 -0.21 1.98
N GLY A 56 -10.70 -0.62 1.16
CA GLY A 56 -9.83 0.29 0.41
C GLY A 56 -9.08 -0.43 -0.72
N LEU A 57 -8.45 0.35 -1.59
CA LEU A 57 -7.76 -0.16 -2.79
C LEU A 57 -6.41 0.52 -2.94
N VAL A 58 -5.40 -0.23 -3.38
CA VAL A 58 -4.12 0.31 -3.87
C VAL A 58 -4.02 0.03 -5.36
N LEU A 59 -3.79 1.06 -6.16
CA LEU A 59 -3.58 0.96 -7.61
C LEU A 59 -2.14 1.36 -7.96
N GLY A 60 -1.26 0.36 -7.95
CA GLY A 60 0.10 0.51 -8.43
C GLY A 60 0.23 0.38 -9.96
N PRO A 61 1.42 0.63 -10.53
CA PRO A 61 1.66 0.58 -11.97
C PRO A 61 1.32 -0.77 -12.61
N GLU A 62 1.53 -1.90 -11.93
CA GLU A 62 1.13 -3.22 -12.41
C GLU A 62 -0.39 -3.37 -12.51
N ALA A 63 -1.12 -2.99 -11.46
CA ALA A 63 -2.58 -3.05 -11.45
C ALA A 63 -3.20 -2.13 -12.52
N LEU A 64 -2.57 -0.99 -12.77
CA LEU A 64 -2.94 -0.09 -13.85
C LEU A 64 -2.63 -0.71 -15.23
N ALA A 65 -1.49 -1.38 -15.39
CA ALA A 65 -1.13 -2.06 -16.64
C ALA A 65 -2.13 -3.19 -16.96
N ASP A 66 -2.50 -3.98 -15.96
CA ASP A 66 -3.51 -5.04 -16.10
C ASP A 66 -4.88 -4.47 -16.46
N SER A 67 -5.18 -3.23 -16.05
CA SER A 67 -6.45 -2.58 -16.35
C SER A 67 -6.56 -2.07 -17.80
N VAL A 68 -5.45 -1.94 -18.54
CA VAL A 68 -5.43 -1.41 -19.92
C VAL A 68 -6.35 -2.19 -20.85
N VAL A 69 -6.49 -3.50 -20.62
CA VAL A 69 -7.32 -4.38 -21.45
C VAL A 69 -8.82 -4.29 -21.14
N LEU A 70 -9.21 -3.58 -20.09
CA LEU A 70 -10.62 -3.42 -19.72
C LEU A 70 -11.38 -2.65 -20.81
N PRO A 71 -12.67 -2.99 -21.08
CA PRO A 71 -13.45 -2.31 -22.10
C PRO A 71 -13.50 -0.78 -21.94
N SER A 72 -13.64 -0.26 -20.70
CA SER A 72 -13.63 1.18 -20.43
C SER A 72 -12.29 1.83 -20.79
N GLN A 73 -11.17 1.17 -20.44
CA GLN A 73 -9.83 1.67 -20.78
C GLN A 73 -9.52 1.60 -22.27
N ARG A 74 -9.94 0.53 -22.95
CA ARG A 74 -9.79 0.42 -24.42
C ARG A 74 -10.64 1.46 -25.16
N ALA A 75 -11.83 1.78 -24.65
CA ALA A 75 -12.63 2.87 -25.21
C ALA A 75 -11.89 4.21 -25.05
N LEU A 76 -11.43 4.53 -23.84
CA LEU A 76 -10.63 5.72 -23.57
C LEU A 76 -9.39 5.81 -24.47
N LEU A 77 -8.64 4.72 -24.64
CA LEU A 77 -7.42 4.72 -25.46
C LEU A 77 -7.70 5.00 -26.95
N ARG A 78 -8.83 4.53 -27.49
CA ARG A 78 -9.23 4.87 -28.87
C ARG A 78 -9.56 6.36 -29.03
N ASP A 79 -10.22 6.95 -28.05
CA ASP A 79 -10.51 8.39 -28.05
C ASP A 79 -9.20 9.19 -27.94
N LEU A 80 -8.30 8.78 -27.06
CA LEU A 80 -6.99 9.41 -26.88
C LEU A 80 -6.08 9.28 -28.10
N ALA A 81 -6.13 8.14 -28.80
CA ALA A 81 -5.43 7.94 -30.06
C ALA A 81 -5.95 8.89 -31.15
N SER A 82 -7.27 9.08 -31.22
CA SER A 82 -7.92 9.99 -32.17
C SER A 82 -7.56 11.47 -31.89
N LEU A 83 -7.19 11.78 -30.65
CA LEU A 83 -6.73 13.10 -30.19
C LEU A 83 -5.19 13.22 -30.20
N GLU A 84 -4.47 12.23 -30.75
CA GLU A 84 -3.00 12.22 -30.84
C GLU A 84 -2.29 12.44 -29.49
N VAL A 85 -2.90 11.97 -28.40
CA VAL A 85 -2.33 12.12 -27.05
C VAL A 85 -1.09 11.24 -26.91
N SER A 86 -0.01 11.82 -26.37
CA SER A 86 1.24 11.09 -26.13
C SER A 86 1.04 9.90 -25.16
N PRO A 87 1.84 8.83 -25.24
CA PRO A 87 1.75 7.70 -24.31
C PRO A 87 1.79 8.11 -22.83
N GLN A 88 2.64 9.07 -22.45
CA GLN A 88 2.70 9.59 -21.08
C GLN A 88 1.42 10.35 -20.70
N GLY A 89 0.87 11.14 -21.64
CA GLY A 89 -0.41 11.82 -21.45
C GLY A 89 -1.60 10.86 -21.34
N ALA A 90 -1.53 9.73 -22.03
CA ALA A 90 -2.53 8.67 -21.96
C ALA A 90 -2.44 7.89 -20.64
N VAL A 91 -1.23 7.57 -20.17
CA VAL A 91 -1.02 6.95 -18.84
C VAL A 91 -1.68 7.80 -17.75
N ARG A 92 -1.44 9.12 -17.72
CA ARG A 92 -2.05 10.03 -16.72
C ARG A 92 -3.59 9.94 -16.72
N ARG A 93 -4.21 9.95 -17.91
CA ARG A 93 -5.67 9.92 -18.05
C ARG A 93 -6.25 8.55 -17.71
N LEU A 94 -5.58 7.48 -18.10
CA LEU A 94 -5.94 6.10 -17.76
C LEU A 94 -5.86 5.89 -16.25
N SER A 95 -4.77 6.30 -15.61
CA SER A 95 -4.61 6.25 -14.15
C SER A 95 -5.71 7.00 -13.44
N ALA A 96 -6.01 8.24 -13.86
CA ALA A 96 -7.09 9.03 -13.27
C ALA A 96 -8.47 8.40 -13.50
N HIS A 97 -8.74 7.88 -14.70
CA HIS A 97 -10.01 7.23 -15.00
C HIS A 97 -10.24 5.99 -14.12
N ARG A 98 -9.22 5.13 -14.00
CA ARG A 98 -9.27 3.95 -13.10
C ARG A 98 -9.40 4.31 -11.63
N ALA A 99 -8.65 5.30 -11.19
CA ALA A 99 -8.73 5.82 -9.84
C ALA A 99 -10.13 6.33 -9.51
N ARG A 100 -10.77 7.05 -10.43
CA ARG A 100 -12.15 7.53 -10.29
C ARG A 100 -13.15 6.37 -10.19
N GLU A 101 -13.08 5.38 -11.08
CA GLU A 101 -13.94 4.19 -11.02
C GLU A 101 -13.79 3.45 -9.68
N ALA A 102 -12.56 3.32 -9.18
CA ALA A 102 -12.30 2.71 -7.87
C ALA A 102 -12.82 3.57 -6.70
N CYS A 103 -12.69 4.90 -6.80
CA CYS A 103 -13.19 5.82 -5.79
C CYS A 103 -14.72 5.78 -5.71
N ASP A 104 -15.39 5.71 -6.87
CA ASP A 104 -16.85 5.57 -6.97
C ASP A 104 -17.32 4.25 -6.33
N LEU A 105 -16.59 3.14 -6.57
CA LEU A 105 -16.87 1.85 -5.93
C LEU A 105 -16.81 1.92 -4.39
N LEU A 106 -15.85 2.65 -3.85
CA LEU A 106 -15.64 2.79 -2.40
C LEU A 106 -16.37 3.98 -1.78
N GLY A 107 -17.06 4.81 -2.58
CA GLY A 107 -17.70 6.04 -2.12
C GLY A 107 -18.70 5.81 -0.99
N ARG A 108 -19.50 4.75 -1.09
CA ARG A 108 -20.42 4.35 -0.01
C ARG A 108 -19.69 3.98 1.29
N VAL A 109 -18.58 3.25 1.21
CA VAL A 109 -17.76 2.90 2.39
C VAL A 109 -17.16 4.15 3.01
N TYR A 110 -16.70 5.09 2.18
CA TYR A 110 -16.17 6.36 2.64
C TYR A 110 -17.22 7.18 3.40
N GLU A 111 -18.44 7.29 2.86
CA GLU A 111 -19.54 8.01 3.50
C GLU A 111 -20.00 7.35 4.81
N GLU A 112 -20.27 6.03 4.78
CA GLU A 112 -20.77 5.28 5.94
C GLU A 112 -19.78 5.26 7.11
N THR A 113 -18.47 5.35 6.82
CA THR A 113 -17.42 5.36 7.85
C THR A 113 -16.95 6.77 8.23
N GLY A 114 -17.60 7.81 7.70
CA GLY A 114 -17.21 9.20 7.91
C GLY A 114 -15.79 9.50 7.42
N GLY A 115 -15.30 8.78 6.42
CA GLY A 115 -13.95 8.84 5.87
C GLY A 115 -12.89 8.13 6.73
N ARG A 116 -13.26 7.18 7.60
CA ARG A 116 -12.25 6.31 8.24
C ARG A 116 -11.65 5.34 7.21
N ASP A 117 -12.49 4.84 6.33
CA ASP A 117 -12.17 3.90 5.26
C ASP A 117 -12.74 4.39 3.92
N GLY A 118 -12.71 3.54 2.89
CA GLY A 118 -13.24 3.83 1.57
C GLY A 118 -12.24 4.54 0.66
N TYR A 119 -10.94 4.46 0.95
CA TYR A 119 -9.90 5.16 0.20
C TYR A 119 -9.34 4.35 -0.96
N VAL A 120 -8.92 5.05 -2.01
CA VAL A 120 -8.11 4.52 -3.11
C VAL A 120 -6.76 5.21 -3.08
N SER A 121 -5.67 4.46 -2.92
CA SER A 121 -4.31 4.96 -3.03
C SER A 121 -3.74 4.66 -4.41
N VAL A 122 -3.19 5.67 -5.09
CA VAL A 122 -2.73 5.55 -6.48
C VAL A 122 -1.32 6.11 -6.64
N ASP A 123 -0.42 5.30 -7.19
CA ASP A 123 0.95 5.73 -7.48
C ASP A 123 0.96 6.84 -8.53
N LEU A 124 1.76 7.87 -8.28
CA LEU A 124 1.97 8.94 -9.26
C LEU A 124 2.80 8.44 -10.44
N PRO A 125 2.45 8.82 -11.69
CA PRO A 125 3.29 8.58 -12.85
C PRO A 125 4.53 9.46 -12.77
N VAL A 126 5.61 8.88 -12.24
CA VAL A 126 6.86 9.62 -12.04
C VAL A 126 7.91 9.19 -13.06
N TRP A 127 8.04 9.98 -14.12
CA TRP A 127 9.08 9.80 -15.14
C TRP A 127 10.43 10.39 -14.71
N SER A 128 10.43 11.31 -13.74
CA SER A 128 11.62 11.92 -13.13
C SER A 128 11.35 12.22 -11.64
N PRO A 129 11.73 11.32 -10.70
CA PRO A 129 11.40 11.43 -9.27
C PRO A 129 12.24 12.45 -8.49
N ALA A 130 13.17 13.14 -9.15
CA ALA A 130 14.15 13.98 -8.46
C ALA A 130 13.68 15.42 -8.19
N ASP A 131 12.58 15.87 -8.82
CA ASP A 131 12.11 17.26 -8.68
C ASP A 131 10.83 17.34 -7.82
N PRO A 132 10.88 17.96 -6.63
CA PRO A 132 9.70 18.14 -5.77
C PRO A 132 8.55 18.89 -6.45
N ALA A 133 8.84 19.89 -7.28
CA ALA A 133 7.83 20.70 -7.94
C ALA A 133 7.08 19.89 -9.01
N VAL A 134 7.80 19.03 -9.73
CA VAL A 134 7.21 18.10 -10.69
C VAL A 134 6.31 17.08 -9.98
N LEU A 135 6.78 16.48 -8.88
CA LEU A 135 5.98 15.54 -8.08
C LEU A 135 4.68 16.18 -7.57
N LEU A 136 4.77 17.40 -7.03
CA LEU A 136 3.60 18.14 -6.55
C LEU A 136 2.63 18.50 -7.69
N ALA A 137 3.16 18.88 -8.86
CA ALA A 137 2.34 19.14 -10.05
C ALA A 137 1.61 17.87 -10.55
N GLU A 138 2.28 16.72 -10.57
CA GLU A 138 1.65 15.44 -10.92
C GLU A 138 0.57 15.07 -9.90
N ALA A 139 0.85 15.24 -8.60
CA ALA A 139 -0.12 14.98 -7.53
C ALA A 139 -1.38 15.85 -7.67
N ARG A 140 -1.21 17.15 -7.87
CA ARG A 140 -2.33 18.09 -8.11
C ARG A 140 -3.11 17.74 -9.37
N THR A 141 -2.42 17.35 -10.43
CA THR A 141 -3.04 16.97 -11.70
C THR A 141 -3.87 15.70 -11.54
N LEU A 142 -3.32 14.66 -10.90
CA LEU A 142 -4.06 13.43 -10.62
C LEU A 142 -5.27 13.71 -9.73
N TRP A 143 -5.09 14.47 -8.65
CA TRP A 143 -6.17 14.84 -7.73
C TRP A 143 -7.33 15.55 -8.46
N TRP A 144 -7.01 16.55 -9.28
CA TRP A 144 -7.99 17.29 -10.08
C TRP A 144 -8.68 16.41 -11.13
N LEU A 145 -7.93 15.53 -11.81
CA LEU A 145 -8.48 14.63 -12.80
C LEU A 145 -9.35 13.52 -12.19
N VAL A 146 -9.12 13.11 -10.95
CA VAL A 146 -9.93 12.09 -10.29
C VAL A 146 -11.20 12.70 -9.70
N ASP A 147 -11.06 13.86 -9.04
CA ASP A 147 -12.17 14.63 -8.47
C ASP A 147 -13.05 13.80 -7.51
N ARG A 148 -12.41 13.13 -6.54
CA ARG A 148 -13.09 12.32 -5.51
C ARG A 148 -12.43 12.47 -4.15
N PRO A 149 -13.18 12.73 -3.06
CA PRO A 149 -12.65 13.03 -1.73
C PRO A 149 -11.86 11.88 -1.08
N ASN A 150 -12.02 10.66 -1.60
CA ASN A 150 -11.43 9.43 -1.10
C ASN A 150 -10.23 8.93 -1.91
N LEU A 151 -9.66 9.74 -2.81
CA LEU A 151 -8.35 9.45 -3.40
C LEU A 151 -7.21 9.86 -2.46
N LEU A 152 -6.20 9.00 -2.35
CA LEU A 152 -4.87 9.30 -1.81
C LEU A 152 -3.85 9.29 -2.93
N VAL A 153 -3.02 10.33 -3.02
CA VAL A 153 -1.87 10.34 -3.91
C VAL A 153 -0.71 9.59 -3.24
N ARG A 154 -0.18 8.57 -3.90
CA ARG A 154 0.87 7.72 -3.33
C ARG A 154 2.24 8.22 -3.76
N ILE A 155 3.08 8.60 -2.79
CA ILE A 155 4.35 9.31 -3.00
C ILE A 155 5.48 8.59 -2.24
N PRO A 156 6.65 8.35 -2.85
CA PRO A 156 7.79 7.76 -2.16
C PRO A 156 8.41 8.70 -1.13
N ALA A 157 8.97 8.16 -0.05
CA ALA A 157 9.65 8.92 1.01
C ALA A 157 11.09 9.33 0.62
N THR A 158 11.29 9.83 -0.60
CA THR A 158 12.56 10.49 -1.00
C THR A 158 12.59 11.92 -0.50
N GLU A 159 13.75 12.58 -0.53
CA GLU A 159 13.83 14.02 -0.20
C GLU A 159 12.83 14.86 -1.02
N ALA A 160 12.79 14.64 -2.33
CA ALA A 160 11.82 15.29 -3.20
C ALA A 160 10.37 14.91 -2.89
N GLY A 161 10.14 13.65 -2.54
CA GLY A 161 8.83 13.14 -2.16
C GLY A 161 8.32 13.74 -0.85
N LEU A 162 9.17 13.89 0.17
CA LEU A 162 8.83 14.53 1.45
C LEU A 162 8.39 15.98 1.24
N ALA A 163 9.12 16.75 0.42
CA ALA A 163 8.72 18.10 0.06
C ALA A 163 7.38 18.14 -0.70
N ALA A 164 7.14 17.18 -1.61
CA ALA A 164 5.86 17.07 -2.32
C ALA A 164 4.70 16.66 -1.39
N ILE A 165 4.95 15.80 -0.39
CA ILE A 165 3.98 15.39 0.64
C ILE A 165 3.52 16.61 1.45
N VAL A 166 4.46 17.44 1.91
CA VAL A 166 4.14 18.70 2.61
C VAL A 166 3.25 19.58 1.72
N GLY A 167 3.58 19.72 0.43
CA GLY A 167 2.79 20.49 -0.53
C GLY A 167 1.37 19.93 -0.75
N CYS A 168 1.23 18.61 -0.89
CA CYS A 168 -0.05 17.94 -1.08
C CYS A 168 -0.97 18.15 0.13
N LEU A 169 -0.46 17.89 1.34
CA LEU A 169 -1.20 18.10 2.58
C LEU A 169 -1.57 19.58 2.76
N ALA A 170 -0.65 20.50 2.48
CA ALA A 170 -0.90 21.94 2.51
C ALA A 170 -2.00 22.36 1.52
N ASP A 171 -2.21 21.61 0.43
CA ASP A 171 -3.29 21.79 -0.53
C ASP A 171 -4.60 21.08 -0.17
N GLY A 172 -4.61 20.32 0.93
CA GLY A 172 -5.75 19.51 1.34
C GLY A 172 -5.89 18.20 0.59
N ILE A 173 -4.82 17.73 -0.06
CA ILE A 173 -4.77 16.46 -0.80
C ILE A 173 -4.30 15.36 0.16
N GLY A 174 -5.07 14.29 0.27
CA GLY A 174 -4.68 13.12 1.07
C GLY A 174 -3.53 12.34 0.43
N VAL A 175 -2.66 11.77 1.27
CA VAL A 175 -1.41 11.11 0.81
C VAL A 175 -1.28 9.69 1.37
N ASP A 176 -0.63 8.82 0.60
CA ASP A 176 -0.10 7.53 1.05
C ASP A 176 1.41 7.49 0.79
N VAL A 177 2.22 7.49 1.85
CA VAL A 177 3.67 7.48 1.69
C VAL A 177 4.17 6.05 1.59
N ALA A 178 4.75 5.68 0.43
CA ALA A 178 5.02 4.28 0.13
C ALA A 178 6.15 4.05 -0.89
N PRO A 179 6.84 2.90 -0.83
CA PRO A 179 6.95 2.00 0.32
C PRO A 179 8.01 2.51 1.31
N LEU A 180 7.77 2.35 2.61
CA LEU A 180 8.79 2.52 3.64
C LEU A 180 9.34 1.16 4.08
N VAL A 181 10.64 1.14 4.38
CA VAL A 181 11.31 -0.01 5.00
C VAL A 181 12.18 0.35 6.20
N THR A 182 12.39 1.65 6.47
CA THR A 182 13.20 2.12 7.60
C THR A 182 12.36 2.87 8.61
N VAL A 183 12.83 2.82 9.86
CA VAL A 183 12.32 3.64 10.95
C VAL A 183 12.67 5.11 10.75
N GLU A 184 13.81 5.40 10.12
CA GLU A 184 14.29 6.76 9.93
C GLU A 184 13.46 7.53 8.90
N SER A 185 13.16 6.91 7.74
CA SER A 185 12.25 7.52 6.77
C SER A 185 10.87 7.76 7.37
N TYR A 186 10.43 6.92 8.32
CA TYR A 186 9.16 7.16 9.00
C TYR A 186 9.18 8.41 9.87
N ARG A 187 10.27 8.68 10.60
CA ARG A 187 10.41 9.92 11.36
C ARG A 187 10.32 11.15 10.45
N GLN A 188 11.00 11.10 9.30
CA GLN A 188 10.94 12.17 8.30
C GLN A 188 9.52 12.38 7.77
N VAL A 189 8.78 11.29 7.53
CA VAL A 189 7.37 11.35 7.11
C VAL A 189 6.48 11.98 8.19
N LEU A 190 6.68 11.65 9.47
CA LEU A 190 5.93 12.26 10.57
C LEU A 190 6.13 13.77 10.64
N GLU A 191 7.37 14.25 10.45
CA GLU A 191 7.65 15.69 10.39
C GLU A 191 7.00 16.36 9.17
N ALA A 192 7.02 15.69 8.00
CA ALA A 192 6.34 16.18 6.80
C ALA A 192 4.81 16.23 6.97
N PHE A 193 4.22 15.28 7.70
CA PHE A 193 2.80 15.29 8.02
C PHE A 193 2.41 16.49 8.89
N ASP A 194 3.14 16.71 9.99
CA ASP A 194 2.89 17.85 10.87
C ASP A 194 3.01 19.17 10.09
N GLU A 195 4.11 19.34 9.34
CA GLU A 195 4.35 20.56 8.57
C GLU A 195 3.27 20.80 7.50
N GLY A 196 2.89 19.76 6.76
CA GLY A 196 1.84 19.85 5.74
C GLY A 196 0.48 20.23 6.33
N LEU A 197 0.09 19.61 7.45
CA LEU A 197 -1.16 19.90 8.13
C LEU A 197 -1.18 21.29 8.78
N GLU A 198 -0.03 21.76 9.31
CA GLU A 198 0.12 23.12 9.82
C GLU A 198 -0.08 24.16 8.72
N ARG A 199 0.50 23.95 7.54
CA ARG A 199 0.31 24.80 6.36
C ARG A 199 -1.14 24.76 5.87
N ALA A 200 -1.77 23.58 5.86
CA ALA A 200 -3.18 23.43 5.51
C ALA A 200 -4.09 24.23 6.47
N ARG A 201 -3.81 24.15 7.78
CA ARG A 201 -4.52 24.92 8.82
C ARG A 201 -4.35 26.42 8.60
N ALA A 202 -3.12 26.89 8.35
CA ALA A 202 -2.83 28.29 8.08
C ALA A 202 -3.55 28.81 6.81
N ALA A 203 -3.75 27.94 5.83
CA ALA A 203 -4.53 28.23 4.62
C ALA A 203 -6.06 28.09 4.80
N GLY A 204 -6.55 27.87 6.03
CA GLY A 204 -7.99 27.74 6.32
C GLY A 204 -8.63 26.45 5.81
N ARG A 205 -7.83 25.42 5.53
CA ARG A 205 -8.34 24.13 5.04
C ARG A 205 -8.89 23.28 6.17
N ARG A 206 -9.87 22.46 5.82
CA ARG A 206 -10.49 21.48 6.71
C ARG A 206 -9.58 20.26 6.91
N LEU A 207 -8.89 20.21 8.05
CA LEU A 207 -7.98 19.12 8.37
C LEU A 207 -8.68 17.76 8.51
N ASP A 208 -9.96 17.76 8.87
CA ASP A 208 -10.78 16.56 8.99
C ASP A 208 -11.09 15.89 7.65
N ARG A 209 -10.69 16.49 6.53
CA ARG A 209 -10.79 15.92 5.18
C ARG A 209 -9.44 15.47 4.61
N ILE A 210 -8.35 15.71 5.33
CA ILE A 210 -6.99 15.37 4.86
C ILE A 210 -6.58 14.06 5.52
N ALA A 211 -6.43 13.02 4.71
CA ALA A 211 -5.98 11.71 5.17
C ALA A 211 -4.49 11.51 4.90
N ALA A 212 -3.82 10.86 5.85
CA ALA A 212 -2.42 10.50 5.76
C ALA A 212 -2.25 9.01 6.08
N LEU A 213 -1.62 8.28 5.18
CA LEU A 213 -1.28 6.87 5.31
C LEU A 213 0.23 6.70 5.12
N THR A 214 0.82 5.73 5.81
CA THR A 214 2.22 5.34 5.58
C THR A 214 2.29 3.84 5.38
N SER A 215 2.72 3.41 4.20
CA SER A 215 2.75 2.01 3.79
C SER A 215 4.13 1.38 3.95
N PHE A 216 4.24 0.35 4.79
CA PHE A 216 5.47 -0.37 5.08
C PHE A 216 5.55 -1.72 4.37
N ALA A 217 6.66 -2.00 3.70
CA ALA A 217 6.94 -3.27 3.02
C ALA A 217 7.49 -4.34 3.99
N VAL A 218 6.76 -4.60 5.08
CA VAL A 218 7.17 -5.46 6.20
C VAL A 218 7.59 -6.86 5.73
N ARG A 219 6.80 -7.47 4.84
CA ARG A 219 7.08 -8.82 4.34
C ARG A 219 8.36 -8.88 3.49
N LYS A 220 8.67 -7.83 2.73
CA LYS A 220 9.87 -7.80 1.89
C LYS A 220 11.13 -7.66 2.74
N VAL A 221 11.07 -6.88 3.82
CA VAL A 221 12.14 -6.83 4.84
C VAL A 221 12.36 -8.21 5.44
N ASP A 222 11.30 -8.86 5.89
CA ASP A 222 11.38 -10.20 6.49
C ASP A 222 11.96 -11.24 5.51
N THR A 223 11.53 -11.20 4.24
CA THR A 223 12.01 -12.11 3.18
C THR A 223 13.52 -11.96 2.94
N GLU A 224 14.01 -10.72 2.88
CA GLU A 224 15.44 -10.45 2.69
C GLU A 224 16.25 -10.88 3.92
N VAL A 225 15.78 -10.58 5.13
CA VAL A 225 16.46 -11.02 6.36
C VAL A 225 16.48 -12.54 6.46
N ASP A 226 15.37 -13.22 6.19
CA ASP A 226 15.29 -14.67 6.27
C ASP A 226 16.22 -15.35 5.26
N ALA A 227 16.39 -14.78 4.07
CA ALA A 227 17.36 -15.26 3.08
C ALA A 227 18.80 -15.14 3.60
N ARG A 228 19.16 -14.01 4.21
CA ARG A 228 20.48 -13.83 4.83
C ARG A 228 20.71 -14.76 6.02
N LEU A 229 19.72 -14.91 6.90
CA LEU A 229 19.76 -15.86 8.03
C LEU A 229 19.87 -17.31 7.55
N ALA A 230 19.29 -17.66 6.40
CA ALA A 230 19.39 -18.99 5.82
C ALA A 230 20.79 -19.33 5.29
N ALA A 231 21.58 -18.34 4.91
CA ALA A 231 22.97 -18.52 4.48
C ALA A 231 23.95 -18.71 5.66
N LEU A 232 23.52 -18.41 6.91
CA LEU A 232 24.37 -18.51 8.09
C LEU A 232 24.28 -19.88 8.77
N PRO A 233 25.41 -20.48 9.19
CA PRO A 233 25.41 -21.73 9.96
C PRO A 233 24.98 -21.49 11.42
N GLY A 234 24.08 -22.34 11.95
CA GLY A 234 23.75 -22.40 13.38
C GLY A 234 22.25 -22.39 13.71
N ALA A 235 21.86 -23.02 14.84
CA ALA A 235 20.46 -23.10 15.27
C ALA A 235 19.83 -21.74 15.64
N ASN A 236 20.66 -20.78 16.06
CA ASN A 236 20.20 -19.45 16.46
C ASN A 236 19.68 -18.61 15.27
N SER A 237 20.22 -18.78 14.06
CA SER A 237 19.74 -18.06 12.88
C SER A 237 18.36 -18.56 12.43
N ALA A 238 18.09 -19.86 12.58
CA ALA A 238 16.77 -20.44 12.27
C ALA A 238 15.66 -19.92 13.20
N ALA A 239 15.97 -19.70 14.49
CA ALA A 239 15.02 -19.20 15.47
C ALA A 239 14.62 -17.73 15.27
N LEU A 240 15.42 -16.97 14.51
CA LEU A 240 15.17 -15.56 14.19
C LEU A 240 14.30 -15.37 12.93
N ARG A 241 14.11 -16.42 12.13
CA ARG A 241 13.36 -16.31 10.88
C ARG A 241 11.92 -15.89 11.12
N GLY A 242 11.44 -15.00 10.25
CA GLY A 242 10.14 -14.37 10.35
C GLY A 242 10.06 -13.24 11.37
N ARG A 243 10.99 -13.09 12.32
CA ARG A 243 10.75 -12.19 13.47
C ARG A 243 10.93 -10.71 13.14
N THR A 244 11.67 -10.40 12.08
CA THR A 244 12.08 -9.05 11.72
C THR A 244 10.89 -8.17 11.37
N GLY A 245 10.01 -8.66 10.50
CA GLY A 245 8.85 -7.88 10.04
C GLY A 245 7.96 -7.40 11.20
N PRO A 246 7.44 -8.31 12.05
CA PRO A 246 6.68 -7.93 13.23
C PRO A 246 7.45 -7.08 14.24
N ALA A 247 8.75 -7.30 14.42
CA ALA A 247 9.57 -6.46 15.29
C ALA A 247 9.66 -5.01 14.76
N LEU A 248 9.92 -4.83 13.46
CA LEU A 248 9.93 -3.51 12.82
C LEU A 248 8.57 -2.82 12.95
N ALA A 249 7.47 -3.52 12.69
CA ALA A 249 6.12 -2.98 12.81
C ALA A 249 5.81 -2.48 14.23
N ARG A 250 6.24 -3.22 15.27
CA ARG A 250 6.11 -2.79 16.68
C ARG A 250 6.89 -1.53 17.00
N VAL A 251 8.11 -1.39 16.46
CA VAL A 251 8.91 -0.16 16.62
C VAL A 251 8.25 1.03 15.93
N VAL A 252 7.76 0.84 14.71
CA VAL A 252 7.03 1.86 13.93
C VAL A 252 5.73 2.25 14.65
N TYR A 253 4.98 1.29 15.16
CA TYR A 253 3.74 1.55 15.88
C TYR A 253 3.98 2.35 17.15
N ARG A 254 5.01 2.00 17.94
CA ARG A 254 5.41 2.81 19.11
C ARG A 254 5.74 4.27 18.72
N LEU A 255 6.46 4.48 17.63
CA LEU A 255 6.77 5.85 17.16
C LEU A 255 5.52 6.61 16.75
N ARG A 256 4.51 5.93 16.19
CA ARG A 256 3.19 6.52 15.95
C ARG A 256 2.56 6.98 17.25
N GLU A 257 2.50 6.12 18.26
CA GLU A 257 1.93 6.46 19.57
C GLU A 257 2.64 7.66 20.20
N GLU A 258 3.98 7.62 20.24
CA GLU A 258 4.80 8.73 20.75
C GLU A 258 4.56 10.03 20.01
N HIS A 259 4.38 9.98 18.68
CA HIS A 259 4.07 11.15 17.86
C HIS A 259 2.67 11.70 18.16
N LEU A 260 1.66 10.84 18.25
CA LEU A 260 0.28 11.24 18.56
C LEU A 260 0.16 11.84 19.98
N ASP A 261 1.11 11.57 20.86
CA ASP A 261 1.21 12.17 22.19
C ASP A 261 1.97 13.50 22.25
N ARG A 262 2.57 13.96 21.15
CA ARG A 262 3.28 15.25 21.12
C ARG A 262 2.30 16.42 21.20
N ALA A 263 2.72 17.50 21.86
CA ALA A 263 1.93 18.73 21.92
C ALA A 263 1.61 19.32 20.54
N ARG A 264 2.57 19.20 19.59
CA ARG A 264 2.40 19.62 18.19
C ARG A 264 1.24 18.89 17.53
N TRP A 265 1.22 17.56 17.59
CA TRP A 265 0.12 16.75 17.08
C TRP A 265 -1.21 17.05 17.77
N ARG A 266 -1.24 17.13 19.10
CA ARG A 266 -2.48 17.42 19.85
C ARG A 266 -3.12 18.75 19.43
N SER A 267 -2.32 19.75 19.04
CA SER A 267 -2.82 21.01 18.47
C SER A 267 -3.49 20.82 17.11
N LEU A 268 -2.94 19.99 16.23
CA LEU A 268 -3.53 19.65 14.94
C LEU A 268 -4.80 18.82 15.10
N ALA A 269 -4.80 17.84 16.00
CA ALA A 269 -5.97 17.02 16.32
C ALA A 269 -7.12 17.88 16.88
N ALA A 270 -6.83 18.85 17.76
CA ALA A 270 -7.83 19.81 18.25
C ALA A 270 -8.41 20.70 17.13
N ALA A 271 -7.66 20.91 16.04
CA ALA A 271 -8.12 21.60 14.83
C ALA A 271 -8.81 20.66 13.82
N GLY A 272 -9.05 19.40 14.19
CA GLY A 272 -9.79 18.42 13.40
C GLY A 272 -8.93 17.47 12.55
N ALA A 273 -7.60 17.52 12.65
CA ALA A 273 -6.75 16.55 11.95
C ALA A 273 -7.01 15.12 12.43
N ARG A 274 -7.00 14.17 11.49
CA ARG A 274 -7.16 12.74 11.79
C ARG A 274 -5.80 12.08 12.00
N PRO A 275 -5.63 11.18 12.98
CA PRO A 275 -4.42 10.40 13.12
C PRO A 275 -4.03 9.72 11.81
N HIS A 276 -2.78 9.85 11.42
CA HIS A 276 -2.27 9.09 10.28
C HIS A 276 -2.33 7.59 10.60
N ARG A 277 -2.53 6.81 9.54
CA ARG A 277 -2.68 5.35 9.61
C ARG A 277 -1.41 4.66 9.12
N LEU A 278 -1.21 3.42 9.56
CA LEU A 278 -0.11 2.58 9.12
C LEU A 278 -0.66 1.47 8.22
N ALA A 279 -0.11 1.34 7.02
CA ALA A 279 -0.43 0.25 6.11
C ALA A 279 0.68 -0.79 6.11
N TRP A 280 0.33 -2.05 6.30
CA TRP A 280 1.22 -3.20 6.17
C TRP A 280 1.05 -3.79 4.77
N LEU A 281 2.05 -3.57 3.92
CA LEU A 281 2.07 -4.16 2.58
C LEU A 281 2.50 -5.62 2.70
N ALA A 282 1.52 -6.52 2.62
CA ALA A 282 1.74 -7.96 2.61
C ALA A 282 1.93 -8.47 1.17
N CYS A 283 2.72 -7.75 0.34
CA CYS A 283 2.88 -8.08 -1.07
C CYS A 283 3.30 -9.55 -1.26
N GLY A 284 2.60 -10.24 -2.17
CA GLY A 284 2.89 -11.60 -2.62
C GLY A 284 4.37 -11.80 -2.95
N ALA A 285 4.84 -13.05 -2.81
CA ALA A 285 6.21 -13.37 -3.21
C ALA A 285 6.38 -13.02 -4.71
N PRO A 286 7.55 -12.49 -5.13
CA PRO A 286 7.86 -12.49 -6.55
C PRO A 286 7.74 -13.95 -7.08
N PRO A 287 7.28 -14.18 -8.31
CA PRO A 287 7.23 -15.52 -8.88
C PRO A 287 8.63 -16.14 -8.83
N GLY A 288 8.74 -17.28 -8.15
CA GLY A 288 10.00 -17.99 -7.90
C GLY A 288 9.85 -19.04 -6.79
N PRO A 289 10.87 -19.87 -6.51
CA PRO A 289 10.77 -20.99 -5.55
C PRO A 289 10.51 -20.54 -4.09
N ALA A 290 10.66 -19.26 -3.77
CA ALA A 290 10.26 -18.67 -2.49
C ALA A 290 8.73 -18.42 -2.39
N ALA A 291 8.02 -18.36 -3.52
CA ALA A 291 6.56 -18.26 -3.57
C ALA A 291 5.87 -19.56 -3.14
N ASP A 292 6.51 -20.72 -3.37
CA ASP A 292 5.96 -22.02 -2.97
C ASP A 292 5.95 -22.21 -1.43
N GLN A 293 6.75 -21.42 -0.69
CA GLN A 293 6.70 -21.35 0.77
C GLN A 293 5.66 -20.35 1.30
N ALA A 294 5.03 -19.58 0.40
CA ALA A 294 4.08 -18.51 0.71
C ALA A 294 2.60 -18.94 0.61
N GLY A 295 2.29 -20.17 1.08
CA GLY A 295 0.91 -20.61 1.20
C GLY A 295 0.07 -19.73 2.13
N ALA A 296 -1.24 -19.98 2.21
CA ALA A 296 -2.21 -19.24 3.04
C ALA A 296 -1.75 -18.97 4.49
N GLY A 297 -0.91 -19.85 5.06
CA GLY A 297 -0.29 -19.66 6.38
C GLY A 297 0.65 -18.46 6.51
N ALA A 298 1.36 -18.06 5.45
CA ALA A 298 2.30 -16.93 5.49
C ALA A 298 1.59 -15.56 5.54
N GLY A 299 0.44 -15.42 4.86
CA GLY A 299 -0.32 -14.18 4.92
C GLY A 299 -1.23 -14.07 6.15
N GLY A 300 -1.81 -15.19 6.62
CA GLY A 300 -2.51 -15.25 7.91
C GLY A 300 -1.60 -14.87 9.09
N ARG A 301 -0.32 -15.22 9.02
CA ARG A 301 0.70 -14.83 10.00
C ARG A 301 0.82 -13.31 10.17
N TYR A 302 0.95 -12.55 9.08
CA TYR A 302 1.06 -11.08 9.16
C TYR A 302 -0.26 -10.43 9.56
N LEU A 303 -1.39 -10.99 9.10
CA LEU A 303 -2.70 -10.51 9.49
C LEU A 303 -2.88 -10.59 11.00
N GLY A 304 -2.57 -11.73 11.63
CA GLY A 304 -2.66 -11.89 13.08
C GLY A 304 -1.57 -11.15 13.87
N ALA A 305 -0.33 -11.10 13.36
CA ALA A 305 0.80 -10.54 14.11
C ALA A 305 0.88 -9.00 14.08
N LEU A 306 0.17 -8.34 13.16
CA LEU A 306 0.26 -6.89 12.93
C LEU A 306 -1.04 -6.13 13.20
N LEU A 307 -1.91 -6.69 14.05
CA LEU A 307 -3.14 -6.03 14.48
C LEU A 307 -2.88 -4.98 15.56
N ALA A 308 -3.48 -3.81 15.36
CA ALA A 308 -3.70 -2.78 16.36
C ALA A 308 -4.67 -1.72 15.80
N GLU A 309 -5.06 -0.75 16.60
CA GLU A 309 -5.92 0.34 16.15
C GLU A 309 -5.24 1.21 15.08
N GLY A 310 -5.98 1.56 14.02
CA GLY A 310 -5.51 2.51 13.01
C GLY A 310 -4.55 1.89 11.98
N VAL A 311 -4.41 0.57 11.97
CA VAL A 311 -3.65 -0.15 10.95
C VAL A 311 -4.53 -0.51 9.74
N VAL A 312 -3.88 -0.69 8.59
CA VAL A 312 -4.45 -1.17 7.33
C VAL A 312 -3.61 -2.36 6.89
N HIS A 313 -4.23 -3.47 6.52
CA HIS A 313 -3.54 -4.57 5.84
C HIS A 313 -3.82 -4.47 4.35
N VAL A 314 -2.78 -4.32 3.54
CA VAL A 314 -2.91 -4.31 2.08
C VAL A 314 -2.56 -5.70 1.58
N LEU A 315 -3.55 -6.42 1.06
CA LEU A 315 -3.48 -7.84 0.73
C LEU A 315 -3.72 -8.06 -0.77
N PRO A 316 -2.90 -8.90 -1.44
CA PRO A 316 -3.15 -9.25 -2.84
C PRO A 316 -4.35 -10.21 -3.00
N PRO A 317 -4.94 -10.31 -4.21
CA PRO A 317 -6.15 -11.10 -4.46
C PRO A 317 -6.02 -12.58 -4.09
N ASP A 318 -4.86 -13.19 -4.36
CA ASP A 318 -4.54 -14.59 -4.06
C ASP A 318 -4.55 -14.84 -2.55
N LEU A 319 -3.97 -13.93 -1.77
CA LEU A 319 -4.00 -14.03 -0.32
C LEU A 319 -5.42 -13.85 0.24
N LEU A 320 -6.19 -12.88 -0.28
CA LEU A 320 -7.59 -12.68 0.12
C LEU A 320 -8.46 -13.91 -0.17
N ALA A 321 -8.22 -14.60 -1.29
CA ALA A 321 -8.90 -15.84 -1.62
C ALA A 321 -8.52 -16.99 -0.66
N GLY A 322 -7.27 -17.03 -0.20
CA GLY A 322 -6.79 -18.03 0.77
C GLY A 322 -7.26 -17.81 2.22
N LEU A 323 -7.75 -16.61 2.56
CA LEU A 323 -8.24 -16.24 3.90
C LEU A 323 -9.70 -16.64 4.16
N GLU A 324 -10.23 -17.62 3.42
CA GLU A 324 -11.58 -18.17 3.68
C GLU A 324 -11.64 -19.02 4.96
N GLU A 325 -10.50 -19.53 5.43
CA GLU A 325 -10.37 -20.19 6.74
C GLU A 325 -10.21 -19.16 7.87
N GLU A 326 -10.74 -19.47 9.07
CA GLU A 326 -10.61 -18.59 10.23
C GLU A 326 -9.14 -18.42 10.61
N VAL A 327 -8.62 -17.21 10.42
CA VAL A 327 -7.31 -16.84 10.98
C VAL A 327 -7.53 -16.54 12.46
N PRO A 328 -6.81 -17.23 13.38
CA PRO A 328 -6.88 -16.92 14.79
C PRO A 328 -6.28 -15.54 15.05
N LEU A 329 -7.10 -14.62 15.56
CA LEU A 329 -6.69 -13.27 15.94
C LEU A 329 -6.65 -13.17 17.46
N PHE A 330 -5.55 -12.62 17.97
CA PHE A 330 -5.26 -12.56 19.41
C PHE A 330 -5.42 -11.14 19.99
N GLY A 331 -6.16 -10.28 19.28
CA GLY A 331 -6.30 -8.86 19.59
C GLY A 331 -5.08 -8.05 19.18
N ASP A 332 -4.79 -6.98 19.93
CA ASP A 332 -3.64 -6.11 19.70
C ASP A 332 -2.29 -6.85 19.87
N MET A 333 -1.50 -6.82 18.80
CA MET A 333 -0.19 -7.47 18.68
C MET A 333 0.97 -6.50 18.43
N LEU A 334 0.70 -5.18 18.49
CA LEU A 334 1.70 -4.14 18.32
C LEU A 334 1.94 -3.33 19.61
N SER A 335 0.88 -2.85 20.25
CA SER A 335 0.97 -1.94 21.40
C SER A 335 1.67 -2.61 22.59
N GLY A 336 2.53 -1.87 23.29
CA GLY A 336 3.23 -2.36 24.49
C GLY A 336 4.25 -3.48 24.26
N ARG A 337 4.51 -3.91 23.02
CA ARG A 337 5.42 -5.02 22.69
C ARG A 337 6.83 -4.59 22.27
N TYR A 338 7.17 -3.31 22.46
CA TYR A 338 8.43 -2.74 22.02
C TYR A 338 9.67 -3.47 22.57
N VAL A 339 9.69 -3.84 23.86
CA VAL A 339 10.84 -4.52 24.47
C VAL A 339 11.13 -5.86 23.77
N SER A 340 10.08 -6.59 23.39
CA SER A 340 10.24 -7.85 22.63
C SER A 340 10.77 -7.60 21.22
N ALA A 341 10.30 -6.54 20.56
CA ALA A 341 10.78 -6.16 19.24
C ALA A 341 12.26 -5.75 19.26
N GLN A 342 12.68 -4.97 20.26
CA GLN A 342 14.07 -4.57 20.41
C GLN A 342 14.99 -5.77 20.57
N ARG A 343 14.61 -6.76 21.40
CA ARG A 343 15.38 -8.00 21.56
C ARG A 343 15.51 -8.79 20.25
N ASP A 344 14.45 -8.86 19.46
CA ASP A 344 14.47 -9.54 18.16
C ASP A 344 15.44 -8.84 17.20
N LEU A 345 15.42 -7.50 17.15
CA LEU A 345 16.33 -6.70 16.32
C LEU A 345 17.79 -6.77 16.80
N GLU A 346 18.04 -6.74 18.10
CA GLU A 346 19.37 -6.96 18.69
C GLU A 346 19.90 -8.36 18.38
N GLY A 347 19.02 -9.38 18.39
CA GLY A 347 19.34 -10.74 17.99
C GLY A 347 19.80 -10.85 16.54
N LEU A 348 19.21 -10.09 15.62
CA LEU A 348 19.66 -10.03 14.22
C LEU A 348 21.07 -9.46 14.08
N VAL A 349 21.37 -8.38 14.81
CA VAL A 349 22.71 -7.78 14.83
C VAL A 349 23.73 -8.79 15.38
N ALA A 350 23.40 -9.46 16.49
CA ALA A 350 24.25 -10.50 17.07
C ALA A 350 24.46 -11.71 16.12
N ALA A 351 23.50 -12.00 15.25
CA ALA A 351 23.62 -13.01 14.20
C ALA A 351 24.41 -12.54 12.97
N GLY A 352 24.83 -11.28 12.91
CA GLY A 352 25.56 -10.73 11.76
C GLY A 352 24.68 -10.30 10.59
N VAL A 353 23.39 -10.05 10.82
CA VAL A 353 22.45 -9.52 9.80
C VAL A 353 21.90 -8.17 10.28
N PRO A 354 22.70 -7.09 10.22
CA PRO A 354 22.23 -5.78 10.65
C PRO A 354 21.12 -5.27 9.74
N LEU A 355 20.00 -4.83 10.35
CA LEU A 355 18.83 -4.36 9.61
C LEU A 355 19.16 -3.17 8.68
N ALA A 356 20.13 -2.33 9.05
CA ALA A 356 20.55 -1.19 8.23
C ALA A 356 21.01 -1.61 6.82
N GLU A 357 21.89 -2.62 6.73
CA GLU A 357 22.39 -3.13 5.43
C GLU A 357 21.27 -3.73 4.57
N VAL A 358 20.30 -4.38 5.21
CA VAL A 358 19.12 -4.93 4.54
C VAL A 358 18.28 -3.80 3.97
N THR A 359 18.02 -2.78 4.77
CA THR A 359 17.20 -1.65 4.34
C THR A 359 17.89 -0.77 3.31
N ASP A 360 19.21 -0.63 3.35
CA ASP A 360 19.99 0.10 2.34
C ASP A 360 19.89 -0.60 0.98
N GLU A 361 20.06 -1.93 0.95
CA GLU A 361 19.93 -2.71 -0.28
C GLU A 361 18.49 -2.65 -0.84
N LEU A 362 17.49 -2.72 0.04
CA LEU A 362 16.10 -2.54 -0.37
C LEU A 362 15.83 -1.13 -0.89
N GLY A 363 16.45 -0.11 -0.29
CA GLY A 363 16.37 1.29 -0.73
C GLY A 363 16.89 1.51 -2.16
N VAL A 364 17.87 0.71 -2.59
CA VAL A 364 18.37 0.73 -3.98
C VAL A 364 17.47 -0.08 -4.93
N ARG A 365 16.96 -1.23 -4.48
CA ARG A 365 16.16 -2.14 -5.33
C ARG A 365 14.76 -1.58 -5.63
N TYR A 366 14.09 -0.93 -4.66
CA TYR A 366 12.71 -0.47 -4.87
C TYR A 366 12.53 0.54 -6.00
N PRO A 367 13.34 1.61 -6.10
CA PRO A 367 13.21 2.55 -7.20
C PRO A 367 13.37 1.87 -8.57
N ALA A 368 14.29 0.89 -8.67
CA ALA A 368 14.52 0.16 -9.91
C ALA A 368 13.33 -0.73 -10.30
N ASP A 369 12.74 -1.45 -9.33
CA ASP A 369 11.54 -2.27 -9.56
C ASP A 369 10.35 -1.40 -9.99
N PHE A 370 10.15 -0.28 -9.29
CA PHE A 370 9.10 0.68 -9.59
C PHE A 370 9.24 1.29 -10.99
N ALA A 371 10.45 1.66 -11.40
CA ALA A 371 10.71 2.19 -12.74
C ALA A 371 10.39 1.15 -13.84
N ARG A 372 10.66 -0.13 -13.60
CA ARG A 372 10.32 -1.21 -14.56
C ARG A 372 8.81 -1.40 -14.67
N ALA A 373 8.08 -1.30 -13.56
CA ALA A 373 6.62 -1.37 -13.56
C ALA A 373 5.99 -0.23 -14.37
N TRP A 374 6.44 1.01 -14.18
CA TRP A 374 6.00 2.16 -14.99
C TRP A 374 6.33 2.01 -16.47
N SER A 375 7.51 1.49 -16.80
CA SER A 375 7.89 1.21 -18.19
C SER A 375 6.95 0.19 -18.85
N ARG A 376 6.50 -0.83 -18.10
CA ARG A 376 5.51 -1.81 -18.60
C ARG A 376 4.15 -1.15 -18.85
N LEU A 377 3.66 -0.34 -17.91
CA LEU A 377 2.41 0.41 -18.10
C LEU A 377 2.49 1.36 -19.31
N LEU A 378 3.60 2.07 -19.46
CA LEU A 378 3.83 2.94 -20.62
C LEU A 378 3.79 2.14 -21.92
N ALA A 379 4.46 0.98 -21.98
CA ALA A 379 4.47 0.12 -23.16
C ALA A 379 3.08 -0.42 -23.49
N ALA A 380 2.33 -0.91 -22.49
CA ALA A 380 0.96 -1.39 -22.65
C ALA A 380 0.03 -0.28 -23.17
N THR A 381 0.16 0.93 -22.60
CA THR A 381 -0.62 2.11 -23.03
C THR A 381 -0.26 2.52 -24.45
N ALA A 382 1.04 2.57 -24.79
CA ALA A 382 1.51 2.90 -26.13
C ALA A 382 1.02 1.90 -27.19
N ALA A 383 0.96 0.61 -26.85
CA ALA A 383 0.37 -0.40 -27.71
C ALA A 383 -1.13 -0.16 -27.94
N GLY A 384 -1.88 0.20 -26.88
CA GLY A 384 -3.30 0.49 -26.96
C GLY A 384 -3.66 1.79 -27.70
N LEU A 385 -2.71 2.69 -27.92
CA LEU A 385 -2.88 3.89 -28.74
C LEU A 385 -2.69 3.64 -30.24
N ARG A 386 -2.17 2.48 -30.65
CA ARG A 386 -2.00 2.15 -32.07
C ARG A 386 -3.37 1.83 -32.69
N PRO A 387 -3.62 2.23 -33.96
CA PRO A 387 -4.79 1.75 -34.68
C PRO A 387 -4.80 0.23 -34.70
N ALA A 388 -5.97 -0.39 -34.54
CA ALA A 388 -6.10 -1.83 -34.78
C ALA A 388 -5.70 -2.11 -36.24
N GLU A 389 -4.67 -2.91 -36.47
CA GLU A 389 -4.37 -3.43 -37.80
C GLU A 389 -5.61 -4.23 -38.25
N GLY A 390 -6.21 -3.79 -39.36
CA GLY A 390 -7.50 -4.25 -39.86
C GLY A 390 -7.47 -5.63 -40.51
#